data_AF-A0A2R7L3V5-F1
#
_entry.id   AF-A0A2R7L3V5-F1
#
_cell.length_a   1.000
_cell.length_b   1.000
_cell.length_c   1.000
_cell.angle_alpha   90.00
_cell.angle_beta   90.00
_cell.angle_gamma   90.00
#
_symmetry.space_group_name_H-M   'P 1'
#
loop_
_entity.id
_entity.type
_entity.pdbx_description
1 polymer ?
#
loop_
_entity_poly.entity_id
_entity_poly.type
_entity_poly.pdbx_seq_one_letter_code
_entity_poly.pdbx_strand_id
1 'polypeptide(L)' 'MLKKGEHIEGTPEELLLLIDRDAEAKTFFEGLSKSYKQGYCDWVGSAKQEATRKIRAEKALIMLQNKQKTLKT' A
#
# COMPACT_ATOMS: atom_id res chain seq x y z
N MET A 1 -6.59 -7.49 -11.60
CA MET A 1 -7.48 -6.31 -11.47
C MET A 1 -8.67 -6.75 -10.66
N LEU A 2 -8.96 -6.01 -9.60
CA LEU A 2 -10.13 -6.22 -8.74
C LEU A 2 -11.40 -5.93 -9.55
N LYS A 3 -12.50 -6.61 -9.23
CA LYS A 3 -13.79 -6.22 -9.80
C LYS A 3 -14.23 -4.89 -9.18
N LYS A 4 -15.14 -4.20 -9.86
CA LYS A 4 -15.70 -2.94 -9.36
C LYS A 4 -16.38 -3.17 -8.01
N GLY A 5 -15.93 -2.44 -6.98
CA GLY A 5 -16.45 -2.55 -5.62
C GLY A 5 -15.76 -3.61 -4.75
N GLU A 6 -14.82 -4.38 -5.30
CA GLU A 6 -13.97 -5.28 -4.51
C GLU A 6 -12.75 -4.51 -3.97
N HIS A 7 -12.41 -4.84 -2.72
CA HIS A 7 -11.27 -4.29 -2.00
C HIS A 7 -10.40 -5.44 -1.50
N ILE A 8 -9.10 -5.21 -1.40
CA ILE A 8 -8.19 -6.12 -0.72
C ILE A 8 -8.48 -6.07 0.77
N GLU A 9 -8.74 -7.23 1.36
CA GLU A 9 -8.92 -7.33 2.80
C GLU A 9 -7.56 -7.24 3.50
N GLY A 10 -7.47 -6.34 4.49
CA GLY A 10 -6.24 -6.12 5.25
C GLY A 10 -5.11 -5.44 4.44
N THR A 11 -3.91 -5.50 5.00
CA THR A 11 -2.69 -4.98 4.36
C THR A 11 -1.97 -6.14 3.66
N PRO A 12 -1.66 -6.03 2.35
CA PRO A 12 -0.88 -7.03 1.65
C PRO A 12 0.45 -7.29 2.35
N GLU A 13 0.87 -8.56 2.42
CA GLU A 13 2.09 -8.98 3.12
C GLU A 13 3.33 -8.23 2.61
N GLU A 14 3.46 -8.05 1.29
CA GLU A 14 4.59 -7.36 0.69
C GLU A 14 4.68 -5.90 1.15
N LEU A 15 3.54 -5.24 1.38
CA LEU A 15 3.50 -3.86 1.91
C LEU A 15 3.75 -3.84 3.41
N LEU A 16 3.12 -4.76 4.16
CA LEU A 16 3.24 -4.84 5.61
C LEU A 16 4.70 -5.04 6.05
N LEU A 17 5.41 -5.96 5.41
CA LEU A 17 6.82 -6.24 5.71
C LEU A 17 7.73 -5.03 5.51
N LEU A 18 7.42 -4.16 4.54
CA LEU A 18 8.20 -2.97 4.25
C LEU A 18 7.89 -1.84 5.25
N ILE A 19 6.61 -1.57 5.51
CA ILE A 19 6.24 -0.51 6.46
C ILE A 19 6.62 -0.87 7.90
N ASP A 20 6.55 -2.15 8.31
CA ASP A 20 6.96 -2.56 9.66
C ASP A 20 8.45 -2.34 9.94
N ARG A 21 9.27 -2.24 8.90
CA ARG A 21 10.71 -1.96 8.99
C ARG A 21 11.04 -0.47 8.90
N ASP A 22 10.05 0.38 8.62
CA ASP A 22 10.21 1.82 8.47
C ASP A 22 9.24 2.58 9.39
N ALA A 23 9.76 3.06 10.52
CA ALA A 23 8.95 3.70 11.55
C ALA A 23 8.23 4.97 11.05
N GLU A 24 8.81 5.73 10.13
CA GLU A 24 8.20 6.95 9.60
C GLU A 24 7.04 6.60 8.66
N ALA A 25 7.29 5.70 7.71
CA ALA A 25 6.27 5.24 6.77
C ALA A 25 5.12 4.54 7.51
N LYS A 26 5.41 3.72 8.52
CA LYS A 26 4.40 3.07 9.37
C LYS A 26 3.54 4.09 10.09
N THR A 27 4.16 5.04 10.79
CA THR A 27 3.42 6.08 11.54
C THR A 27 2.51 6.87 10.62
N PHE A 28 3.03 7.28 9.45
CA PHE A 28 2.25 8.01 8.47
C PHE A 28 1.09 7.16 7.93
N PHE A 29 1.36 5.90 7.53
CA PHE A 29 0.36 4.97 7.03
C PHE A 29 -0.73 4.71 8.06
N GLU A 30 -0.39 4.47 9.32
CA GLU A 30 -1.33 4.26 10.42
C GLU A 30 -2.20 5.50 10.71
N GLY A 31 -1.66 6.70 10.50
CA GLY A 31 -2.41 7.96 10.60
C GLY A 31 -3.35 8.25 9.43
N LEU A 32 -3.27 7.51 8.32
CA LEU A 32 -4.19 7.67 7.19
C LEU A 32 -5.61 7.20 7.54
N SER A 33 -6.60 7.85 6.94
CA SER A 33 -7.98 7.36 6.97
C SER A 33 -8.10 5.99 6.30
N LYS A 34 -9.16 5.25 6.64
CA LYS A 34 -9.44 3.93 6.06
C LYS A 34 -9.41 3.94 4.52
N SER A 35 -9.99 4.96 3.89
CA SER A 35 -10.05 5.06 2.43
C SER A 35 -8.67 5.23 1.78
N TYR A 36 -7.77 6.01 2.38
CA TYR A 36 -6.40 6.16 1.88
C TYR A 36 -5.56 4.90 2.09
N LYS A 37 -5.67 4.25 3.25
CA LYS A 37 -5.04 2.93 3.49
C LYS A 37 -5.51 1.91 2.44
N GLN A 38 -6.81 1.85 2.20
CA GLN A 38 -7.42 0.96 1.22
C GLN A 38 -6.88 1.19 -0.19
N GLY A 39 -6.66 2.45 -0.59
CA GLY A 39 -6.08 2.77 -1.90
C GLY A 39 -4.70 2.13 -2.11
N TYR A 40 -3.82 2.20 -1.10
CA TYR A 40 -2.51 1.53 -1.13
C TYR A 40 -2.65 0.01 -1.15
N CYS A 41 -3.48 -0.56 -0.27
CA CYS A 41 -3.71 -2.00 -0.19
C CYS A 41 -4.28 -2.56 -1.51
N ASP A 42 -5.26 -1.89 -2.10
CA ASP A 42 -5.87 -2.29 -3.37
C ASP A 42 -4.86 -2.22 -4.51
N TRP A 43 -4.05 -1.17 -4.57
CA TRP A 43 -3.06 -1.05 -5.64
C TRP A 43 -1.98 -2.12 -5.55
N VAL A 44 -1.43 -2.38 -4.37
CA VAL A 44 -0.44 -3.44 -4.18
C VAL A 44 -1.10 -4.80 -4.40
N GLY A 45 -2.13 -5.13 -3.62
CA GLY A 45 -2.75 -6.46 -3.59
C GLY A 45 -3.52 -6.84 -4.87
N SER A 46 -3.98 -5.89 -5.69
CA SER A 46 -4.69 -6.20 -6.94
C SER A 46 -3.81 -6.82 -8.04
N ALA A 47 -2.48 -6.80 -7.87
CA ALA A 47 -1.56 -7.41 -8.83
C ALA A 47 -1.56 -8.94 -8.69
N LYS A 48 -1.78 -9.62 -9.82
CA LYS A 48 -1.85 -11.09 -9.87
C LYS A 48 -0.50 -11.75 -9.59
N GLN A 49 0.59 -11.12 -10.05
CA GLN A 49 1.94 -11.64 -9.90
C GLN A 49 2.60 -11.06 -8.64
N GLU A 50 3.21 -11.93 -7.85
CA GLU A 50 3.94 -11.56 -6.64
C GLU A 50 5.07 -10.56 -6.91
N ALA A 51 5.84 -10.76 -7.98
CA ALA A 51 6.89 -9.83 -8.38
C ALA A 51 6.35 -8.40 -8.59
N THR A 52 5.16 -8.26 -9.19
CA THR A 52 4.51 -6.96 -9.34
C THR A 52 4.03 -6.39 -8.01
N ARG A 53 3.55 -7.24 -7.07
CA ARG A 53 3.19 -6.78 -5.71
C ARG A 53 4.39 -6.21 -4.98
N LYS A 54 5.55 -6.89 -5.03
CA LYS A 54 6.82 -6.41 -4.46
C LYS A 54 7.23 -5.05 -5.02
N ILE A 55 7.25 -4.90 -6.35
CA ILE A 55 7.59 -3.62 -7.00
C ILE A 55 6.61 -2.50 -6.59
N ARG A 56 5.30 -2.79 -6.50
CA ARG A 56 4.31 -1.80 -6.06
C ARG A 56 4.46 -1.46 -4.58
N ALA A 57 4.78 -2.43 -3.74
CA ALA A 57 5.00 -2.23 -2.31
C ALA A 57 6.22 -1.34 -2.05
N GLU A 58 7.32 -1.56 -2.78
CA GLU A 58 8.50 -0.70 -2.72
C GLU A 58 8.18 0.74 -3.13
N LYS A 59 7.41 0.93 -4.21
CA LYS A 59 6.94 2.26 -4.61
C LYS A 59 6.02 2.89 -3.57
N ALA A 60 5.09 2.11 -3.02
CA ALA A 60 4.20 2.58 -1.96
C ALA A 60 4.99 3.05 -0.73
N LEU A 61 6.04 2.32 -0.33
CA LEU A 61 6.93 2.73 0.76
C LEU A 61 7.53 4.12 0.50
N ILE A 62 8.09 4.36 -0.69
CA ILE A 62 8.66 5.67 -1.08
C ILE A 62 7.60 6.78 -1.00
N MET A 63 6.37 6.51 -1.45
CA MET A 63 5.28 7.48 -1.37
C MET A 63 4.88 7.78 0.08
N LEU A 64 4.84 6.76 0.95
CA LEU A 64 4.51 6.91 2.37
C LEU A 64 5.61 7.68 3.13
N GLN A 65 6.88 7.42 2.84
CA GLN A 65 8.02 8.19 3.35
C GLN A 65 7.90 9.67 2.95
N ASN A 66 7.44 9.95 1.74
CA ASN A 66 7.16 11.30 1.24
C ASN A 66 5.83 11.90 1.74
N LYS A 67 5.15 11.25 2.71
CA LYS A 67 3.87 11.70 3.30
C LYS A 67 2.77 11.90 2.27
N GLN A 68 2.81 11.11 1.20
CA GLN A 68 1.83 11.16 0.13
C GLN A 68 0.60 10.33 0.49
N LYS A 69 -0.58 10.95 0.53
CA LYS A 69 -1.84 10.29 0.93
C LYS A 69 -2.47 9.44 -0.18
N THR A 70 -2.10 9.69 -1.44
CA THR A 70 -2.76 9.11 -2.62
C THR A 70 -1.73 8.65 -3.65
N LEU A 71 -2.07 7.61 -4.40
CA LEU A 71 -1.29 7.10 -5.53
C LEU A 71 -1.33 8.08 -6.71
N LYS A 72 -0.64 9.21 -6.60
CA LYS A 72 -0.40 10.10 -7.75
C LYS A 72 0.99 9.78 -8.27
N THR A 73 1.04 9.20 -9.47
CA THR A 73 2.25 9.13 -10.30
C THR A 73 2.70 10.52 -10.71
#